data_AF-A0A3M2CY54-F1
#
_entry.id   AF-A0A3M2CY54-F1
#
_cell.length_a   1.000
_cell.length_b   1.000
_cell.length_c   1.000
_cell.angle_alpha   90.00
_cell.angle_beta   90.00
_cell.angle_gamma   90.00
#
_symmetry.space_group_name_H-M   'P 1'
#
loop_
_entity.id
_entity.type
_entity.pdbx_description
1 polymer ?
#
loop_
_entity_poly.entity_id
_entity_poly.type
_entity_poly.pdbx_seq_one_letter_code
_entity_poly.pdbx_strand_id
1 'polypeptide(L)'
;QSLNRYAYVLNNPLRFVDPSGHVPIIDAGDGVGSFTSPPETPVSGDVVANWLIYDEMLPNAQSPIALTIERLNAMAVRLLRDEAQKVLRNGPEKSDSLILILAAYAKVEAYRQWKSMVQTGAPWDHKPYILSRFGAIAWHDGYGYRFDIWSNIHYGYVGRKVGLSRTELLAGAGAAQIMDGTSQLGYWGSWFDDPYDQASIRIGIELYERYQLNVTPAQFWQVFDDYAGLLPRRGMEPRFGTGSAGGNGGYR
;
A
#
# COMPACT_ATOMS: atom_id res chain seq x y z
N GLN A 1 18.93 8.02 -8.03
CA GLN A 1 18.31 9.35 -8.22
C GLN A 1 17.62 9.38 -9.58
N SER A 2 16.29 9.48 -9.65
CA SER A 2 15.55 9.63 -10.91
C SER A 2 14.94 11.02 -11.05
N LEU A 3 15.17 11.63 -12.22
CA LEU A 3 14.48 12.77 -12.84
C LEU A 3 14.50 14.17 -12.18
N ASN A 4 14.90 14.32 -10.91
CA ASN A 4 15.18 15.65 -10.35
C ASN A 4 16.53 15.66 -9.61
N ARG A 5 17.56 16.21 -10.25
CA ARG A 5 18.94 16.32 -9.70
C ARG A 5 19.06 17.28 -8.52
N TYR A 6 17.99 18.00 -8.17
CA TYR A 6 17.95 18.95 -7.06
C TYR A 6 16.97 18.54 -5.94
N ALA A 7 16.31 17.38 -6.05
CA ALA A 7 15.43 16.89 -4.99
C ALA A 7 16.29 16.33 -3.84
N TYR A 8 16.27 16.99 -2.68
CA TYR A 8 16.90 16.48 -1.46
C TYR A 8 16.03 15.36 -0.87
N VAL A 9 16.65 14.21 -0.58
CA VAL A 9 16.09 13.13 0.26
C VAL A 9 14.64 12.70 -0.07
N LEU A 10 14.34 12.48 -1.36
CA LEU A 10 13.01 12.10 -1.86
C LEU A 10 11.89 13.09 -1.46
N ASN A 11 12.23 14.36 -1.22
CA ASN A 11 11.34 15.40 -0.70
C ASN A 11 10.76 15.08 0.69
N ASN A 12 11.44 14.24 1.49
CA ASN A 12 11.01 13.93 2.85
C ASN A 12 12.19 14.08 3.85
N PRO A 13 12.64 15.32 4.10
CA PRO A 13 13.81 15.61 4.95
C PRO A 13 13.57 15.40 6.44
N LEU A 14 12.34 15.10 6.85
CA LEU A 14 12.03 14.70 8.22
C LEU A 14 12.25 13.21 8.46
N ARG A 15 12.24 12.39 7.40
CA ARG A 15 12.42 10.94 7.47
C ARG A 15 13.76 10.50 6.94
N PHE A 16 14.36 11.28 6.04
CA PHE A 16 15.59 10.91 5.36
C PHE A 16 16.62 12.05 5.40
N VAL A 17 17.88 11.70 5.60
CA VAL A 17 19.07 12.54 5.44
C VAL A 17 19.89 12.00 4.27
N ASP A 18 20.68 12.83 3.58
CA ASP A 18 21.62 12.36 2.55
C ASP A 18 23.04 12.83 2.88
N PRO A 19 23.77 12.10 3.75
CA PRO A 19 25.13 12.47 4.15
C PRO A 19 26.15 12.38 3.01
N SER A 20 25.84 11.62 1.95
CA SER A 20 26.74 11.36 0.83
C SER A 20 26.50 12.26 -0.39
N GLY A 21 25.35 12.94 -0.43
CA GLY A 21 24.84 13.68 -1.59
C GLY A 21 24.32 12.81 -2.75
N HIS A 22 24.25 11.49 -2.56
CA HIS A 22 23.89 10.53 -3.61
C HIS A 22 22.71 9.64 -3.25
N VAL A 23 22.46 9.38 -1.96
CA VAL A 23 21.47 8.40 -1.49
C VAL A 23 20.78 8.88 -0.20
N PRO A 24 19.45 9.02 -0.18
CA PRO A 24 18.68 9.24 1.04
C PRO A 24 18.80 8.02 1.97
N ILE A 25 19.13 8.25 3.24
CA ILE A 25 19.11 7.27 4.34
C ILE A 25 18.15 7.75 5.42
N ILE A 26 17.59 6.87 6.24
CA ILE A 26 16.65 7.28 7.29
C ILE A 26 17.38 8.06 8.38
N ASP A 27 16.83 9.20 8.80
CA ASP A 27 17.30 9.92 9.98
C ASP A 27 16.78 9.21 11.23
N ALA A 28 17.44 8.11 11.60
CA ALA A 28 17.23 7.47 12.88
C ALA A 28 18.04 8.26 13.91
N GLY A 29 17.36 9.17 14.62
CA GLY A 29 17.95 10.04 15.64
C GLY A 29 18.59 9.33 16.84
N ASP A 30 18.73 8.00 16.82
CA ASP A 30 19.43 7.21 17.83
C ASP A 30 20.36 6.22 17.13
N GLY A 31 21.64 6.27 17.51
CA GLY A 31 22.72 5.56 16.85
C GLY A 31 22.51 4.06 16.68
N VAL A 32 23.19 3.53 15.66
CA VAL A 32 23.32 2.13 15.21
C VAL A 32 22.30 1.71 14.15
N GLY A 33 22.77 1.67 12.90
CA GLY A 33 22.05 1.08 11.78
C GLY A 33 22.84 1.14 10.48
N SER A 34 24.07 0.59 10.48
CA SER A 34 24.74 0.21 9.22
C SER A 34 23.76 -0.63 8.40
N PHE A 35 23.62 -0.33 7.10
CA PHE A 35 22.91 -1.17 6.14
C PHE A 35 23.56 -2.55 6.13
N THR A 36 23.06 -3.43 6.98
CA THR A 36 23.40 -4.84 6.94
C THR A 36 22.58 -5.47 5.82
N SER A 37 23.18 -6.44 5.14
CA SER A 37 22.50 -7.32 4.18
C SER A 37 21.15 -7.78 4.74
N PRO A 38 20.14 -8.10 3.88
CA PRO A 38 18.88 -8.64 4.35
C PRO A 38 19.14 -9.78 5.35
N PRO A 39 18.34 -9.87 6.43
CA PRO A 39 18.62 -10.83 7.50
C PRO A 39 18.78 -12.24 6.91
N GLU A 40 19.87 -12.92 7.28
CA GLU A 40 20.12 -14.32 6.88
C GLU A 40 19.09 -15.28 7.48
N THR A 41 18.32 -14.82 8.46
CA THR A 41 17.31 -15.60 9.19
C THR A 41 15.89 -15.25 8.74
N PRO A 42 14.95 -16.22 8.78
CA PRO A 42 13.53 -15.99 8.59
C PRO A 42 13.00 -14.84 9.46
N VAL A 43 12.35 -13.84 8.85
CA VAL A 43 11.64 -12.79 9.59
C VAL A 43 10.22 -13.25 9.88
N SER A 44 9.78 -13.14 11.13
CA SER A 44 8.39 -13.39 11.51
C SER A 44 7.45 -12.40 10.83
N GLY A 45 6.34 -12.90 10.30
CA GLY A 45 5.24 -12.10 9.78
C GLY A 45 4.77 -11.06 10.79
N ASP A 46 4.79 -11.36 12.09
CA ASP A 46 4.37 -10.42 13.15
C ASP A 46 5.19 -9.14 13.14
N VAL A 47 6.49 -9.25 12.86
CA VAL A 47 7.39 -8.09 12.77
C VAL A 47 6.98 -7.20 11.61
N VAL A 48 6.70 -7.80 10.45
CA VAL A 48 6.31 -7.06 9.25
C VAL A 48 4.89 -6.51 9.38
N ALA A 49 3.95 -7.26 9.94
CA ALA A 49 2.57 -6.84 10.15
C ALA A 49 2.49 -5.67 11.15
N ASN A 50 3.23 -5.71 12.26
CA ASN A 50 3.27 -4.60 13.21
C ASN A 50 3.83 -3.33 12.57
N TRP A 51 4.94 -3.43 11.84
CA TRP A 51 5.48 -2.30 11.08
C TRP A 51 4.46 -1.77 10.06
N LEU A 52 3.84 -2.68 9.29
CA LEU A 52 2.87 -2.31 8.27
C LEU A 52 1.67 -1.57 8.87
N ILE A 53 1.18 -2.00 10.03
CA ILE A 53 0.05 -1.36 10.71
C ILE A 53 0.46 0.01 11.26
N TYR A 54 1.48 0.05 12.12
CA TYR A 54 1.75 1.20 12.97
C TYR A 54 2.63 2.26 12.31
N ASP A 55 3.56 1.85 11.43
CA ASP A 55 4.49 2.78 10.79
C ASP A 55 4.02 3.20 9.39
N GLU A 56 3.23 2.36 8.72
CA GLU A 56 2.81 2.64 7.34
C GLU A 56 1.30 2.88 7.18
N MET A 57 0.44 1.90 7.44
CA MET A 57 -1.00 1.99 7.16
C MET A 57 -1.67 3.13 7.95
N LEU A 58 -1.52 3.14 9.27
CA LEU A 58 -2.18 4.14 10.12
C LEU A 58 -1.66 5.56 9.89
N PRO A 59 -0.33 5.82 9.83
CA PRO A 59 0.18 7.16 9.56
C PRO A 59 -0.10 7.63 8.13
N ASN A 60 0.07 6.78 7.11
CA ASN A 60 -0.15 7.19 5.72
C ASN A 60 -1.63 7.47 5.45
N ALA A 61 -2.55 6.68 6.02
CA ALA A 61 -3.98 6.95 5.95
C ALA A 61 -4.35 8.31 6.55
N GLN A 62 -3.65 8.76 7.58
CA GLN A 62 -3.91 10.03 8.26
C GLN A 62 -3.08 11.20 7.73
N SER A 63 -2.20 10.96 6.76
CA SER A 63 -1.34 12.00 6.19
C SER A 63 -2.14 13.14 5.52
N PRO A 64 -1.58 14.36 5.46
CA PRO A 64 -2.24 15.49 4.78
C PRO A 64 -2.63 15.20 3.32
N ILE A 65 -1.78 14.46 2.59
CA ILE A 65 -2.06 14.07 1.21
C ILE A 65 -3.23 13.08 1.14
N ALA A 66 -3.30 12.09 2.04
CA ALA A 66 -4.42 11.16 2.11
C ALA A 66 -5.75 11.87 2.42
N LEU A 67 -5.74 12.82 3.37
CA LEU A 67 -6.92 13.65 3.67
C LEU A 67 -7.33 14.54 2.49
N THR A 68 -6.38 15.00 1.67
CA THR A 68 -6.66 15.79 0.47
C THR A 68 -7.33 14.93 -0.60
N ILE A 69 -6.79 13.74 -0.88
CA ILE A 69 -7.37 12.78 -1.84
C ILE A 69 -8.79 12.37 -1.41
N GLU A 70 -8.98 12.11 -0.12
CA GLU A 70 -10.30 11.79 0.47
C GLU A 70 -11.33 12.90 0.23
N ARG A 71 -10.96 14.16 0.48
CA ARG A 71 -11.85 15.31 0.27
C ARG A 71 -12.23 15.47 -1.20
N LEU A 72 -11.29 15.26 -2.11
CA LEU A 72 -11.53 15.31 -3.56
C LEU A 72 -12.48 14.21 -4.02
N ASN A 73 -12.26 12.96 -3.58
CA ASN A 73 -13.15 11.84 -3.86
C ASN A 73 -14.55 12.07 -3.27
N ALA A 74 -14.64 12.55 -2.03
CA ALA A 74 -15.91 12.87 -1.38
C ALA A 74 -16.67 14.01 -2.09
N MET A 75 -15.95 15.03 -2.57
CA MET A 75 -16.52 16.11 -3.38
C MET A 75 -17.12 15.58 -4.68
N ALA A 76 -16.38 14.74 -5.42
CA ALA A 76 -16.87 14.15 -6.67
C ALA A 76 -18.15 13.32 -6.43
N VAL A 77 -18.15 12.44 -5.42
CA VAL A 77 -19.33 11.61 -5.09
C VAL A 77 -20.53 12.46 -4.69
N ARG A 78 -20.33 13.51 -3.88
CA ARG A 78 -21.42 14.40 -3.45
C ARG A 78 -22.04 15.12 -4.66
N LEU A 79 -21.21 15.76 -5.49
CA LEU A 79 -21.68 16.49 -6.67
C LEU A 79 -22.45 15.59 -7.63
N LEU A 80 -21.93 14.39 -7.94
CA LEU A 80 -22.62 13.44 -8.82
C LEU A 80 -23.93 12.93 -8.23
N ARG A 81 -23.97 12.68 -6.91
CA ARG A 81 -25.20 12.24 -6.23
C ARG A 81 -26.28 13.32 -6.28
N ASP A 82 -25.93 14.55 -5.94
CA ASP A 82 -26.88 15.67 -5.91
C ASP A 82 -27.42 15.94 -7.32
N GLU A 83 -26.54 15.89 -8.32
CA GLU A 83 -26.88 16.06 -9.74
C GLU A 83 -27.77 14.93 -10.25
N ALA A 84 -27.45 13.67 -9.92
CA ALA A 84 -28.30 12.52 -10.24
C ALA A 84 -29.70 12.66 -9.62
N GLN A 85 -29.80 13.10 -8.36
CA GLN A 85 -31.07 13.33 -7.69
C GLN A 85 -31.88 14.47 -8.31
N LYS A 86 -31.22 15.51 -8.83
CA LYS A 86 -31.87 16.60 -9.57
C LYS A 86 -32.46 16.08 -10.89
N VAL A 87 -31.69 15.31 -11.65
CA VAL A 87 -32.11 14.71 -12.92
C VAL A 87 -33.27 13.73 -12.73
N LEU A 88 -33.19 12.86 -11.71
CA LEU A 88 -34.27 11.91 -11.40
C LEU A 88 -35.59 12.60 -11.04
N ARG A 89 -35.54 13.77 -10.41
CA ARG A 89 -36.75 14.52 -9.99
C ARG A 89 -37.31 15.40 -11.10
N ASN A 90 -36.44 16.07 -11.86
CA ASN A 90 -36.84 17.20 -12.70
C ASN A 90 -36.60 16.97 -14.20
N GLY A 91 -36.11 15.78 -14.58
CA GLY A 91 -35.76 15.46 -15.95
C GLY A 91 -34.29 15.76 -16.30
N PRO A 92 -33.70 15.03 -17.28
CA PRO A 92 -32.31 15.20 -17.69
C PRO A 92 -31.98 16.57 -18.30
N GLU A 93 -32.98 17.26 -18.87
CA GLU A 93 -32.85 18.62 -19.40
C GLU A 93 -32.51 19.67 -18.33
N LYS A 94 -32.67 19.32 -17.05
CA LYS A 94 -32.28 20.16 -15.92
C LYS A 94 -30.88 19.89 -15.42
N SER A 95 -30.11 19.03 -16.09
CA SER A 95 -28.74 18.76 -15.68
C SER A 95 -27.85 20.01 -15.78
N ASP A 96 -26.94 20.18 -14.82
CA ASP A 96 -25.92 21.22 -14.79
C ASP A 96 -24.55 20.65 -15.17
N SER A 97 -24.11 20.92 -16.40
CA SER A 97 -22.82 20.48 -16.92
C SER A 97 -21.62 20.99 -16.10
N LEU A 98 -21.73 22.15 -15.44
CA LEU A 98 -20.63 22.66 -14.61
C LEU A 98 -20.41 21.77 -13.38
N ILE A 99 -21.49 21.25 -12.78
CA ILE A 99 -21.42 20.32 -11.65
C ILE A 99 -20.74 19.01 -12.08
N LEU A 100 -21.07 18.50 -13.26
CA LEU A 100 -20.43 17.31 -13.82
C LEU A 100 -18.93 17.54 -14.09
N ILE A 101 -18.56 18.70 -14.66
CA ILE A 101 -17.16 19.08 -14.91
C ILE A 101 -16.37 19.19 -13.59
N LEU A 102 -16.94 19.83 -12.57
CA LEU A 102 -16.29 19.98 -11.26
C LEU A 102 -16.11 18.62 -10.57
N ALA A 103 -17.08 17.72 -10.67
CA ALA A 103 -16.98 16.37 -10.13
C ALA A 103 -15.87 15.57 -10.84
N ALA A 104 -15.82 15.65 -12.17
CA ALA A 104 -14.77 15.01 -12.96
C ALA A 104 -13.38 15.56 -12.61
N TYR A 105 -13.24 16.89 -12.50
CA TYR A 105 -11.98 17.54 -12.13
C TYR A 105 -11.49 17.07 -10.74
N ALA A 106 -12.39 17.06 -9.74
CA ALA A 106 -12.05 16.58 -8.41
C ALA A 106 -11.55 15.13 -8.44
N LYS A 107 -12.19 14.27 -9.24
CA LYS A 107 -11.78 12.86 -9.37
C LYS A 107 -10.43 12.70 -10.07
N VAL A 108 -10.19 13.43 -11.15
CA VAL A 108 -8.91 13.44 -11.87
C VAL A 108 -7.77 13.88 -10.95
N GLU A 109 -7.99 14.93 -10.16
CA GLU A 109 -6.99 15.45 -9.24
C GLU A 109 -6.72 14.47 -8.08
N ALA A 110 -7.75 13.79 -7.57
CA ALA A 110 -7.59 12.72 -6.58
C ALA A 110 -6.70 11.60 -7.13
N TYR A 111 -6.92 11.17 -8.38
CA TYR A 111 -6.10 10.14 -9.02
C TYR A 111 -4.67 10.59 -9.26
N ARG A 112 -4.46 11.83 -9.71
CA ARG A 112 -3.12 12.38 -9.94
C ARG A 112 -2.29 12.37 -8.64
N GLN A 113 -2.90 12.80 -7.54
CA GLN A 113 -2.25 12.79 -6.23
C GLN A 113 -1.99 11.37 -5.73
N TRP A 114 -2.98 10.47 -5.82
CA TRP A 114 -2.79 9.06 -5.46
C TRP A 114 -1.63 8.43 -6.26
N LYS A 115 -1.60 8.63 -7.58
CA LYS A 115 -0.51 8.16 -8.45
C LYS A 115 0.86 8.59 -7.95
N SER A 116 0.97 9.87 -7.58
CA SER A 116 2.23 10.46 -7.13
C SER A 116 2.75 9.87 -5.83
N MET A 117 1.88 9.18 -5.08
CA MET A 117 2.25 8.49 -3.84
C MET A 117 2.60 7.02 -4.04
N VAL A 118 1.98 6.33 -5.00
CA VAL A 118 2.07 4.86 -5.13
C VAL A 118 2.89 4.35 -6.32
N GLN A 119 3.21 5.20 -7.29
CA GLN A 119 4.03 4.79 -8.45
C GLN A 119 5.45 4.37 -8.03
N THR A 120 6.16 3.64 -8.88
CA THR A 120 7.54 3.22 -8.60
C THR A 120 8.43 4.39 -8.18
N GLY A 121 9.15 4.22 -7.07
CA GLY A 121 10.02 5.23 -6.47
C GLY A 121 9.29 6.35 -5.73
N ALA A 122 7.97 6.28 -5.57
CA ALA A 122 7.18 7.22 -4.79
C ALA A 122 7.20 6.89 -3.28
N PRO A 123 6.71 7.79 -2.40
CA PRO A 123 6.79 7.58 -0.96
C PRO A 123 6.10 6.32 -0.42
N TRP A 124 5.08 5.80 -1.11
CA TRP A 124 4.37 4.56 -0.75
C TRP A 124 4.77 3.36 -1.63
N ASP A 125 5.88 3.46 -2.38
CA ASP A 125 6.54 2.29 -2.98
C ASP A 125 7.36 1.56 -1.92
N HIS A 126 6.69 0.70 -1.14
CA HIS A 126 7.30 0.02 0.00
C HIS A 126 8.20 -1.16 -0.40
N LYS A 127 8.10 -1.65 -1.66
CA LYS A 127 8.77 -2.87 -2.11
C LYS A 127 10.29 -2.84 -1.87
N PRO A 128 11.05 -1.78 -2.25
CA PRO A 128 12.48 -1.71 -1.98
C PRO A 128 12.82 -1.69 -0.49
N TYR A 129 12.00 -1.00 0.31
CA TYR A 129 12.20 -0.88 1.74
C TYR A 129 11.99 -2.21 2.48
N ILE A 130 10.90 -2.91 2.17
CA ILE A 130 10.60 -4.21 2.77
C ILE A 130 11.71 -5.21 2.43
N LEU A 131 12.14 -5.25 1.16
CA LEU A 131 13.25 -6.11 0.73
C LEU A 131 14.54 -5.84 1.51
N SER A 132 14.89 -4.57 1.71
CA SER A 132 16.10 -4.20 2.45
C SER A 132 16.00 -4.47 3.94
N ARG A 133 14.82 -4.26 4.56
CA ARG A 133 14.67 -4.31 6.02
C ARG A 133 14.26 -5.69 6.55
N PHE A 134 13.37 -6.37 5.85
CA PHE A 134 12.75 -7.61 6.28
C PHE A 134 13.09 -8.81 5.38
N GLY A 135 13.76 -8.56 4.25
CA GLY A 135 14.06 -9.59 3.26
C GLY A 135 12.88 -9.90 2.34
N ALA A 136 13.05 -10.92 1.51
CA ALA A 136 12.08 -11.27 0.46
C ALA A 136 10.88 -12.09 0.97
N ILE A 137 11.01 -12.73 2.14
CA ILE A 137 10.03 -13.66 2.71
C ILE A 137 9.83 -13.34 4.18
N ALA A 138 8.57 -13.23 4.60
CA ALA A 138 8.17 -13.21 6.00
C ALA A 138 7.27 -14.40 6.32
N TRP A 139 7.43 -14.97 7.51
CA TRP A 139 6.87 -16.28 7.87
C TRP A 139 5.69 -16.15 8.84
N HIS A 140 4.57 -16.76 8.48
CA HIS A 140 3.37 -16.81 9.30
C HIS A 140 2.71 -18.18 9.16
N ASP A 141 2.28 -18.77 10.27
CA ASP A 141 1.62 -20.08 10.33
C ASP A 141 2.32 -21.20 9.53
N GLY A 142 3.66 -21.25 9.59
CA GLY A 142 4.47 -22.26 8.89
C GLY A 142 4.63 -22.05 7.37
N TYR A 143 4.14 -20.93 6.84
CA TYR A 143 4.25 -20.55 5.44
C TYR A 143 5.04 -19.25 5.24
N GLY A 144 5.85 -19.22 4.18
CA GLY A 144 6.59 -18.04 3.75
C GLY A 144 5.80 -17.21 2.73
N TYR A 145 5.63 -15.92 3.01
CA TYR A 145 4.91 -14.94 2.20
C TYR A 145 5.86 -13.91 1.60
N ARG A 146 5.70 -13.63 0.30
CA ARG A 146 6.56 -12.72 -0.47
C ARG A 146 6.37 -11.26 -0.04
N PHE A 147 7.45 -10.50 -0.06
CA PHE A 147 7.52 -9.10 0.39
C PHE A 147 6.47 -8.15 -0.21
N ASP A 148 5.98 -8.42 -1.42
CA ASP A 148 5.03 -7.57 -2.13
C ASP A 148 3.60 -7.68 -1.60
N ILE A 149 3.24 -8.79 -0.96
CA ILE A 149 1.96 -8.98 -0.27
C ILE A 149 1.72 -7.82 0.70
N TRP A 150 2.71 -7.49 1.53
CA TRP A 150 2.62 -6.41 2.52
C TRP A 150 2.40 -5.04 1.86
N SER A 151 3.11 -4.76 0.77
CA SER A 151 2.95 -3.52 0.01
C SER A 151 1.55 -3.41 -0.63
N ASN A 152 1.00 -4.53 -1.11
CA ASN A 152 -0.33 -4.58 -1.71
C ASN A 152 -1.45 -4.44 -0.66
N ILE A 153 -1.25 -4.97 0.55
CA ILE A 153 -2.16 -4.78 1.69
C ILE A 153 -2.25 -3.29 2.04
N HIS A 154 -1.11 -2.59 2.13
CA HIS A 154 -1.11 -1.14 2.35
C HIS A 154 -1.86 -0.39 1.24
N TYR A 155 -1.58 -0.71 -0.03
CA TYR A 155 -2.25 -0.11 -1.19
C TYR A 155 -3.78 -0.22 -1.08
N GLY A 156 -4.28 -1.42 -0.75
CA GLY A 156 -5.71 -1.65 -0.56
C GLY A 156 -6.30 -0.86 0.61
N TYR A 157 -5.60 -0.85 1.76
CA TYR A 157 -6.07 -0.19 2.98
C TYR A 157 -6.12 1.33 2.85
N VAL A 158 -5.00 1.96 2.48
CA VAL A 158 -4.93 3.42 2.33
C VAL A 158 -5.78 3.87 1.16
N GLY A 159 -5.81 3.09 0.06
CA GLY A 159 -6.65 3.37 -1.10
C GLY A 159 -8.13 3.42 -0.75
N ARG A 160 -8.59 2.45 0.05
CA ARG A 160 -9.97 2.43 0.53
C ARG A 160 -10.26 3.62 1.45
N LYS A 161 -9.31 3.97 2.34
CA LYS A 161 -9.41 5.14 3.21
C LYS A 161 -9.63 6.43 2.45
N VAL A 162 -8.85 6.65 1.39
CA VAL A 162 -8.94 7.91 0.63
C VAL A 162 -10.15 7.95 -0.30
N GLY A 163 -11.08 6.99 -0.22
CA GLY A 163 -12.33 7.00 -0.95
C GLY A 163 -12.27 6.36 -2.35
N LEU A 164 -11.23 5.57 -2.65
CA LEU A 164 -11.25 4.68 -3.81
C LEU A 164 -12.15 3.48 -3.51
N SER A 165 -12.92 3.07 -4.51
CA SER A 165 -13.79 1.90 -4.47
C SER A 165 -12.99 0.61 -4.61
N ARG A 166 -13.60 -0.51 -4.20
CA ARG A 166 -13.09 -1.87 -4.47
C ARG A 166 -12.74 -2.05 -5.94
N THR A 167 -13.62 -1.61 -6.83
CA THR A 167 -13.40 -1.71 -8.27
C THR A 167 -12.18 -0.91 -8.66
N GLU A 168 -12.04 0.36 -8.30
CA GLU A 168 -10.87 1.19 -8.67
C GLU A 168 -9.52 0.66 -8.17
N LEU A 169 -9.53 -0.07 -7.04
CA LEU A 169 -8.32 -0.67 -6.46
C LEU A 169 -7.94 -2.02 -7.08
N LEU A 170 -8.93 -2.81 -7.52
CA LEU A 170 -8.72 -4.16 -8.05
C LEU A 170 -8.73 -4.23 -9.57
N ALA A 171 -9.51 -3.35 -10.17
CA ALA A 171 -9.56 -3.11 -11.59
C ALA A 171 -9.16 -1.65 -11.77
N GLY A 172 -8.17 -1.36 -12.61
CA GLY A 172 -7.92 0.02 -13.06
C GLY A 172 -9.09 0.66 -13.83
N ALA A 173 -10.32 0.20 -13.64
CA ALA A 173 -11.49 0.49 -14.45
C ALA A 173 -12.74 0.62 -13.56
N GLY A 174 -12.83 1.73 -12.83
CA GLY A 174 -14.12 2.34 -12.45
C GLY A 174 -14.41 3.66 -13.18
N ALA A 175 -13.41 4.21 -13.89
CA ALA A 175 -13.48 5.51 -14.57
C ALA A 175 -12.93 5.47 -16.02
N ALA A 176 -12.91 4.29 -16.65
CA ALA A 176 -12.50 4.15 -18.04
C ALA A 176 -13.34 5.01 -19.01
N GLN A 177 -14.62 5.28 -18.69
CA GLN A 177 -15.50 6.10 -19.54
C GLN A 177 -15.47 7.61 -19.24
N ILE A 178 -15.13 8.06 -18.02
CA ILE A 178 -15.05 9.50 -17.69
C ILE A 178 -13.72 10.10 -18.19
N MET A 179 -12.71 9.26 -18.44
CA MET A 179 -11.33 9.66 -18.73
C MET A 179 -10.80 9.00 -20.01
N ASP A 180 -11.60 8.92 -21.07
CA ASP A 180 -11.19 8.41 -22.40
C ASP A 180 -10.13 9.28 -23.13
N GLY A 181 -9.30 9.99 -22.35
CA GLY A 181 -8.12 10.73 -22.79
C GLY A 181 -6.94 10.68 -21.81
N THR A 182 -7.03 9.98 -20.67
CA THR A 182 -5.89 9.83 -19.75
C THR A 182 -5.66 8.36 -19.40
N SER A 183 -4.62 7.80 -19.99
CA SER A 183 -4.09 6.44 -19.85
C SER A 183 -3.75 5.97 -18.42
N GLN A 184 -4.03 6.77 -17.39
CA GLN A 184 -3.52 6.56 -16.04
C GLN A 184 -4.23 5.41 -15.31
N LEU A 185 -5.54 5.24 -15.51
CA LEU A 185 -6.32 4.22 -14.81
C LEU A 185 -6.17 2.83 -15.44
N GLY A 186 -6.23 2.74 -16.77
CA GLY A 186 -5.90 1.52 -17.50
C GLY A 186 -4.48 1.03 -17.21
N TYR A 187 -3.53 1.96 -17.01
CA TYR A 187 -2.17 1.66 -16.57
C TYR A 187 -2.09 1.06 -15.15
N TRP A 188 -3.01 1.38 -14.22
CA TRP A 188 -3.01 0.74 -12.89
C TRP A 188 -3.65 -0.65 -12.93
N GLY A 189 -4.65 -0.83 -13.79
CA GLY A 189 -5.27 -2.14 -13.99
C GLY A 189 -4.28 -3.19 -14.49
N SER A 190 -3.31 -2.79 -15.31
CA SER A 190 -2.23 -3.68 -15.75
C SER A 190 -1.18 -3.99 -14.69
N TRP A 191 -1.21 -3.35 -13.51
CA TRP A 191 -0.28 -3.65 -12.40
C TRP A 191 -0.79 -4.75 -11.47
N PHE A 192 -2.10 -5.07 -11.52
CA PHE A 192 -2.78 -5.95 -10.57
C PHE A 192 -3.67 -7.00 -11.26
N ASP A 193 -3.27 -7.42 -12.46
CA ASP A 193 -3.90 -8.51 -13.20
C ASP A 193 -3.60 -9.89 -12.60
N ASP A 194 -2.55 -10.00 -11.77
CA ASP A 194 -2.24 -11.21 -11.00
C ASP A 194 -3.29 -11.45 -9.89
N PRO A 195 -3.96 -12.62 -9.83
CA PRO A 195 -4.91 -12.96 -8.76
C PRO A 195 -4.29 -12.90 -7.35
N TYR A 196 -2.98 -13.11 -7.20
CA TYR A 196 -2.25 -13.00 -5.93
C TYR A 196 -2.15 -11.55 -5.43
N ASP A 197 -1.93 -10.60 -6.35
CA ASP A 197 -1.94 -9.17 -6.03
C ASP A 197 -3.34 -8.74 -5.61
N GLN A 198 -4.38 -9.19 -6.33
CA GLN A 198 -5.76 -8.91 -5.96
C GLN A 198 -6.14 -9.46 -4.57
N ALA A 199 -5.71 -10.67 -4.22
CA ALA A 199 -5.95 -11.22 -2.89
C ALA A 199 -5.31 -10.36 -1.79
N SER A 200 -4.07 -9.93 -2.00
CA SER A 200 -3.33 -9.06 -1.07
C SER A 200 -3.99 -7.68 -0.91
N ILE A 201 -4.45 -7.07 -2.01
CA ILE A 201 -5.18 -5.79 -2.00
C ILE A 201 -6.53 -5.94 -1.26
N ARG A 202 -7.23 -7.07 -1.46
CA ARG A 202 -8.51 -7.34 -0.78
C ARG A 202 -8.37 -7.40 0.73
N ILE A 203 -7.28 -7.98 1.25
CA ILE A 203 -6.97 -7.96 2.69
C ILE A 203 -6.94 -6.50 3.18
N GLY A 204 -6.17 -5.64 2.50
CA GLY A 204 -6.08 -4.21 2.84
C GLY A 204 -7.42 -3.50 2.83
N ILE A 205 -8.20 -3.69 1.75
CA ILE A 205 -9.55 -3.13 1.64
C ILE A 205 -10.43 -3.57 2.81
N GLU A 206 -10.42 -4.86 3.12
CA GLU A 206 -11.27 -5.44 4.14
C GLU A 206 -10.89 -5.00 5.54
N LEU A 207 -9.60 -4.86 5.83
CA LEU A 207 -9.12 -4.26 7.08
C LEU A 207 -9.68 -2.86 7.28
N TYR A 208 -9.66 -2.01 6.23
CA TYR A 208 -10.21 -0.67 6.35
C TYR A 208 -11.74 -0.67 6.48
N GLU A 209 -12.43 -1.50 5.70
CA GLU A 209 -13.90 -1.56 5.75
C GLU A 209 -14.43 -2.09 7.09
N ARG A 210 -13.74 -3.07 7.69
CA ARG A 210 -14.14 -3.64 8.99
C ARG A 210 -13.70 -2.80 10.18
N TYR A 211 -12.48 -2.26 10.16
CA TYR A 211 -11.85 -1.69 11.36
C TYR A 211 -11.45 -0.21 11.22
N GLN A 212 -11.49 0.35 10.01
CA GLN A 212 -11.05 1.72 9.72
C GLN A 212 -9.67 1.98 10.35
N LEU A 213 -9.47 3.12 11.02
CA LEU A 213 -8.21 3.49 11.66
C LEU A 213 -7.94 2.76 13.00
N ASN A 214 -8.75 1.79 13.39
CA ASN A 214 -8.64 1.06 14.65
C ASN A 214 -8.18 -0.40 14.47
N VAL A 215 -7.48 -0.70 13.38
CA VAL A 215 -6.94 -2.04 13.14
C VAL A 215 -5.88 -2.43 14.19
N THR A 216 -6.03 -3.63 14.74
CA THR A 216 -5.07 -4.24 15.68
C THR A 216 -4.32 -5.40 15.02
N PRO A 217 -3.16 -5.84 15.53
CA PRO A 217 -2.44 -7.00 14.99
C PRO A 217 -3.28 -8.28 14.96
N ALA A 218 -4.10 -8.53 15.98
CA ALA A 218 -4.98 -9.70 16.00
C ALA A 218 -6.04 -9.65 14.89
N GLN A 219 -6.63 -8.48 14.65
CA GLN A 219 -7.59 -8.26 13.57
C GLN A 219 -6.93 -8.31 12.19
N PHE A 220 -5.68 -7.85 12.09
CA PHE A 220 -4.87 -7.97 10.90
C PHE A 220 -4.72 -9.43 10.50
N TRP A 221 -4.25 -10.27 11.42
CA TRP A 221 -4.07 -11.69 11.15
C TRP A 221 -5.38 -12.41 10.89
N GLN A 222 -6.46 -12.07 11.60
CA GLN A 222 -7.78 -12.62 11.31
C GLN A 222 -8.19 -12.42 9.84
N VAL A 223 -8.04 -11.20 9.31
CA VAL A 223 -8.38 -10.94 7.90
C VAL A 223 -7.32 -11.55 6.97
N PHE A 224 -6.05 -11.53 7.33
CA PHE A 224 -5.00 -12.15 6.51
C PHE A 224 -5.27 -13.66 6.33
N ASP A 225 -5.64 -14.36 7.40
CA ASP A 225 -5.87 -15.80 7.41
C ASP A 225 -7.11 -16.19 6.59
N ASP A 226 -8.15 -15.34 6.56
CA ASP A 226 -9.31 -15.50 5.67
C ASP A 226 -8.89 -15.58 4.18
N TYR A 227 -7.76 -14.96 3.81
CA TYR A 227 -7.23 -14.91 2.44
C TYR A 227 -5.99 -15.77 2.23
N ALA A 228 -5.40 -16.36 3.27
CA ALA A 228 -4.11 -17.05 3.19
C ALA A 228 -4.09 -18.20 2.16
N GLY A 229 -5.24 -18.85 1.93
CA GLY A 229 -5.40 -19.88 0.89
C GLY A 229 -5.35 -19.36 -0.56
N LEU A 230 -5.51 -18.05 -0.76
CA LEU A 230 -5.47 -17.36 -2.06
C LEU A 230 -4.11 -16.69 -2.32
N LEU A 231 -3.21 -16.66 -1.33
CA LEU A 231 -1.90 -16.02 -1.45
C LEU A 231 -0.83 -17.01 -1.94
N PRO A 232 0.18 -16.52 -2.70
CA PRO A 232 1.32 -17.33 -3.07
C PRO A 232 2.17 -17.57 -1.82
N ARG A 233 2.36 -18.84 -1.47
CA ARG A 233 3.08 -19.25 -0.24
C ARG A 233 4.06 -20.38 -0.51
N ARG A 234 5.21 -20.32 0.16
CA ARG A 234 6.20 -21.42 0.17
C ARG A 234 6.06 -22.23 1.46
N GLY A 235 6.05 -23.56 1.34
CA GLY A 235 6.00 -24.48 2.48
C GLY A 235 7.37 -24.84 3.06
N MET A 236 7.39 -25.01 4.39
CA MET A 236 8.42 -25.50 5.32
C MET A 236 9.65 -24.59 5.56
N GLU A 237 9.71 -23.98 6.74
CA GLU A 237 10.92 -23.36 7.32
C GLU A 237 12.06 -24.40 7.46
N PRO A 238 13.35 -23.98 7.36
CA PRO A 238 14.43 -24.70 8.02
C PRO A 238 14.18 -24.65 9.53
N ARG A 239 14.12 -25.82 10.19
CA ARG A 239 14.02 -25.92 11.65
C ARG A 239 15.03 -24.97 12.30
N PHE A 240 14.57 -24.05 13.16
CA PHE A 240 15.46 -23.35 14.08
C PHE A 240 16.11 -24.40 14.98
N GLY A 241 17.32 -24.81 14.60
CA GLY A 241 18.09 -25.76 15.38
C GLY A 241 18.47 -25.10 16.69
N THR A 242 17.79 -25.45 17.78
CA THR A 242 18.37 -25.39 19.11
C THR A 242 19.41 -26.50 19.20
N GLY A 243 20.57 -26.25 18.58
CA GLY A 243 21.76 -27.08 18.73
C GLY A 243 22.36 -26.90 20.13
N SER A 244 21.71 -27.47 21.15
CA SER A 244 22.32 -27.71 22.45
C SER A 244 22.62 -29.21 22.60
N ALA A 245 23.93 -29.48 22.65
CA ALA A 245 24.61 -30.54 23.37
C ALA A 245 24.21 -32.02 23.15
N GLY A 246 25.20 -32.81 22.69
CA GLY A 246 25.35 -34.21 23.09
C GLY A 246 25.82 -35.14 21.98
N GLY A 247 27.10 -35.50 21.97
CA GLY A 247 27.58 -36.58 21.09
C GLY A 247 29.09 -36.66 20.93
N ASN A 248 29.75 -37.17 21.98
CA ASN A 248 31.17 -37.48 22.02
C ASN A 248 31.54 -38.62 21.02
N GLY A 249 32.69 -38.51 20.36
CA GLY A 249 33.29 -39.54 19.51
C GLY A 249 34.11 -38.90 18.39
N GLY A 250 35.44 -38.73 18.48
CA GLY A 250 36.43 -39.71 18.90
C GLY A 250 36.97 -40.43 17.66
N TYR A 251 37.96 -39.84 16.97
CA TYR A 251 38.81 -40.57 16.04
C TYR A 251 40.27 -40.16 16.21
N ARG A 252 41.07 -41.22 16.38
CA ARG A 252 42.53 -41.27 16.36
C ARG A 252 43.09 -40.93 15.00
#